data_AF-A0A955KKP8-F1
#
_entry.id   AF-A0A955KKP8-F1
#
_cell.length_a   1.000
_cell.length_b   1.000
_cell.length_c   1.000
_cell.angle_alpha   90.00
_cell.angle_beta   90.00
_cell.angle_gamma   90.00
#
_symmetry.space_group_name_H-M   'P 1'
#
loop_
_entity.id
_entity.type
_entity.pdbx_description
1 polymer ?
#
loop_
_entity_poly.entity_id
_entity_poly.type
_entity_poly.pdbx_seq_one_letter_code
_entity_poly.pdbx_strand_id
1 'polypeptide(L)'
;MWDKKSHAIMCNDNASYYVGYLGYPAISFLMLVNELPFSTIYSQCLNDIHWKDLNQKYHNDFTRTLDHVRTRMIRDNVDMDSFDAFVRSVVDRITSRPFHVLGKKISLPKGY
;
A
#
# COMPACT_ATOMS: atom_id res chain seq x y z
N MET A 1 1.36 12.13 9.35
CA MET A 1 2.70 12.46 9.89
C MET A 1 3.39 11.17 10.32
N TRP A 2 4.64 10.96 9.92
CA TRP A 2 5.46 9.81 10.32
C TRP A 2 6.44 10.25 11.39
N ASP A 3 6.45 9.55 12.52
CA ASP A 3 7.46 9.72 13.56
C ASP A 3 8.36 8.48 13.61
N LYS A 4 9.60 8.67 13.13
CA LYS A 4 10.63 7.63 13.09
C LYS A 4 11.08 7.17 14.48
N LYS A 5 10.93 8.00 15.52
CA LYS A 5 11.32 7.62 16.90
C LYS A 5 10.30 6.71 17.55
N SER A 6 9.01 6.90 17.27
CA SER A 6 7.92 6.09 17.84
C SER A 6 7.40 5.02 16.89
N HIS A 7 7.98 4.90 15.69
CA HIS A 7 7.49 4.02 14.62
C HIS A 7 5.99 4.20 14.34
N ALA A 8 5.49 5.43 14.44
CA ALA A 8 4.07 5.74 14.34
C ALA A 8 3.74 6.51 13.06
N ILE A 9 2.73 6.03 12.32
CA ILE A 9 2.17 6.72 11.16
C ILE A 9 0.74 7.16 11.48
N MET A 10 0.48 8.47 11.38
CA MET A 10 -0.88 8.98 11.43
C MET A 10 -1.47 9.00 10.02
N CYS A 11 -2.41 8.11 9.77
CA CYS A 11 -3.19 8.02 8.55
C CYS A 11 -4.69 8.05 8.91
N ASN A 12 -5.44 8.94 8.28
CA ASN A 12 -6.87 9.11 8.48
C ASN A 12 -7.70 8.43 7.37
N ASP A 13 -7.11 7.44 6.68
CA ASP A 13 -7.87 6.67 5.71
C ASP A 13 -8.83 5.69 6.41
N ASN A 14 -9.94 5.36 5.75
CA ASN A 14 -11.00 4.56 6.34
C ASN A 14 -10.50 3.17 6.79
N ALA A 15 -9.47 2.64 6.14
CA ALA A 15 -8.80 1.39 6.49
C ALA A 15 -8.08 1.46 7.84
N SER A 16 -7.22 2.47 8.04
CA SER A 16 -6.46 2.67 9.28
C SER A 16 -7.37 3.09 10.43
N TYR A 17 -8.46 3.82 10.14
CA TYR A 17 -9.40 4.30 11.15
C TYR A 17 -10.34 3.21 11.69
N TYR A 18 -10.72 2.22 10.87
CA TYR A 18 -11.72 1.19 11.26
C TYR A 18 -11.17 -0.24 11.46
N VAL A 19 -9.99 -0.59 10.91
CA VAL A 19 -9.56 -2.01 10.84
C VAL A 19 -8.16 -2.27 11.42
N GLY A 20 -7.42 -1.23 11.83
CA GLY A 20 -6.14 -1.39 12.53
C GLY A 20 -4.97 -1.92 11.69
N TYR A 21 -5.12 -1.99 10.36
CA TYR A 21 -4.02 -2.24 9.43
C TYR A 21 -3.53 -0.93 8.80
N LEU A 22 -2.30 -0.95 8.30
CA LEU A 22 -1.67 0.20 7.64
C LEU A 22 -2.34 0.43 6.28
N GLY A 23 -3.10 1.52 6.16
CA GLY A 23 -3.81 1.87 4.94
C GLY A 23 -2.90 2.14 3.74
N TYR A 24 -3.45 2.05 2.52
CA TYR A 24 -2.67 2.23 1.28
C TYR A 24 -1.90 3.56 1.21
N PRO A 25 -2.46 4.72 1.61
CA PRO A 25 -1.71 5.98 1.62
C PRO A 25 -0.52 5.96 2.58
N ALA A 26 -0.64 5.23 3.70
CA ALA A 26 0.45 5.07 4.66
C ALA A 26 1.58 4.19 4.09
N ILE A 27 1.22 3.09 3.39
CA ILE A 27 2.20 2.23 2.69
C ILE A 27 2.96 3.07 1.66
N SER A 28 2.26 3.83 0.82
CA SER A 28 2.87 4.68 -0.20
C SER A 28 3.78 5.74 0.41
N PHE A 29 3.37 6.39 1.51
CA PHE A 29 4.23 7.35 2.20
C PHE A 29 5.51 6.69 2.75
N LEU A 30 5.40 5.51 3.37
CA LEU A 30 6.56 4.77 3.88
C LEU A 30 7.52 4.33 2.76
N MET A 31 7.01 4.03 1.58
CA MET A 31 7.83 3.80 0.38
C MET A 31 8.61 5.08 -0.01
N LEU A 32 7.96 6.25 0.02
CA LEU A 32 8.61 7.53 -0.32
C LEU A 32 9.69 7.95 0.69
N VAL A 33 9.54 7.62 1.97
CA VAL A 33 10.56 7.91 3.01
C VAL A 33 11.58 6.79 3.20
N ASN A 34 11.63 5.82 2.29
CA ASN A 34 12.55 4.67 2.28
C ASN A 34 12.45 3.73 3.50
N GLU A 35 11.28 3.68 4.16
CA GLU A 35 11.01 2.72 5.24
C GLU A 35 10.47 1.38 4.69
N LEU A 36 9.80 1.43 3.53
CA LEU A 36 9.40 0.26 2.74
C LEU A 36 10.12 0.23 1.38
N PRO A 37 10.38 -0.95 0.80
CA PRO A 37 10.91 -1.07 -0.55
C PRO A 37 10.03 -0.36 -1.58
N PHE A 38 10.66 0.38 -2.49
CA PHE A 38 9.99 1.03 -3.62
C PHE A 38 10.68 0.61 -4.92
N SER A 39 9.88 0.32 -5.95
CA SER A 39 10.37 0.00 -7.29
C SER A 39 9.69 0.91 -8.30
N THR A 40 10.47 1.76 -8.96
CA THR A 40 9.95 2.65 -10.01
C THR A 40 9.38 1.84 -11.18
N ILE A 41 9.98 0.69 -11.50
CA ILE A 41 9.51 -0.21 -12.56
C ILE A 41 8.10 -0.71 -12.24
N TYR A 42 7.89 -1.30 -11.07
CA TYR A 42 6.58 -1.82 -10.69
C TYR A 42 5.56 -0.71 -10.49
N SER A 43 5.98 0.45 -9.96
CA SER A 43 5.11 1.63 -9.86
C SER A 43 4.63 2.12 -11.23
N GLN A 44 5.48 2.08 -12.25
CA GLN A 44 5.11 2.45 -13.62
C GLN A 44 4.19 1.42 -14.26
N CYS A 45 4.45 0.13 -14.08
CA CYS A 45 3.59 -0.94 -14.60
C CYS A 45 2.19 -0.91 -14.00
N LEU A 46 2.08 -0.60 -12.71
CA LEU A 46 0.81 -0.49 -12.00
C LEU A 46 0.13 0.87 -12.18
N ASN A 47 0.81 1.83 -12.80
CA ASN A 47 0.23 3.13 -13.09
C ASN A 47 -0.89 3.00 -14.13
N ASP A 48 -1.85 3.92 -14.05
CA ASP A 48 -2.98 4.02 -14.99
C ASP A 48 -3.88 2.76 -15.03
N ILE A 49 -3.85 1.93 -13.98
CA ILE A 49 -4.83 0.88 -13.77
C ILE A 49 -6.08 1.50 -13.14
N HIS A 50 -7.16 1.53 -13.92
CA HIS A 50 -8.48 1.96 -13.46
C HIS A 50 -9.14 0.86 -12.62
N TRP A 51 -8.65 0.67 -11.39
CA TRP A 51 -9.05 -0.44 -10.51
C TRP A 51 -10.56 -0.54 -10.29
N LYS A 52 -11.26 0.60 -10.16
CA LYS A 52 -12.71 0.63 -9.98
C LYS A 52 -13.44 0.05 -11.19
N ASP A 53 -13.06 0.49 -12.39
CA ASP A 53 -13.68 0.06 -13.64
C ASP A 53 -13.37 -1.41 -13.90
N LEU A 54 -12.15 -1.85 -13.58
CA LEU A 54 -11.73 -3.24 -13.73
C LEU A 54 -12.48 -4.16 -12.76
N ASN A 55 -12.59 -3.76 -11.48
CA ASN A 55 -13.38 -4.49 -10.50
C ASN A 55 -14.85 -4.55 -10.90
N GLN A 56 -15.43 -3.44 -11.36
CA GLN A 56 -16.81 -3.41 -11.83
C GLN A 56 -17.01 -4.33 -13.05
N LYS A 57 -16.08 -4.31 -14.01
CA LYS A 57 -16.08 -5.20 -15.19
C LYS A 57 -16.06 -6.68 -14.80
N TYR A 58 -15.36 -7.03 -13.73
CA TYR A 58 -15.28 -8.40 -13.21
C TYR A 58 -16.24 -8.67 -12.04
N HIS A 59 -17.25 -7.83 -11.81
CA HIS A 59 -18.23 -8.02 -10.73
C HIS A 59 -17.60 -8.17 -9.32
N ASN A 60 -16.51 -7.47 -9.07
CA ASN A 60 -15.67 -7.55 -7.87
C ASN A 60 -15.05 -8.94 -7.63
N ASP A 61 -14.93 -9.76 -8.67
CA ASP A 61 -14.06 -10.93 -8.65
C ASP A 61 -12.59 -10.47 -8.69
N PHE A 62 -12.02 -10.28 -7.50
CA PHE A 62 -10.66 -9.78 -7.34
C PHE A 62 -9.62 -10.73 -7.92
N THR A 63 -9.89 -12.03 -7.97
CA THR A 63 -9.00 -13.01 -8.62
C THR A 63 -8.91 -12.71 -10.10
N ARG A 64 -10.06 -12.52 -10.77
CA ARG A 64 -10.08 -12.15 -12.20
C ARG A 64 -9.47 -10.78 -12.48
N THR A 65 -9.68 -9.80 -11.61
CA THR A 65 -9.01 -8.49 -11.70
C THR A 65 -7.49 -8.66 -11.63
N LEU A 66 -6.99 -9.43 -10.66
CA LEU A 66 -5.55 -9.66 -10.50
C LEU A 66 -4.96 -10.42 -11.70
N ASP A 67 -5.65 -11.45 -12.21
CA ASP A 67 -5.21 -12.19 -13.39
C ASP A 67 -5.13 -11.30 -14.63
N HIS A 68 -6.11 -10.38 -14.80
CA HIS A 68 -6.07 -9.39 -15.87
C HIS A 68 -4.84 -8.50 -15.78
N VAL A 69 -4.55 -7.97 -14.58
CA VAL A 69 -3.39 -7.11 -14.34
C VAL A 69 -2.08 -7.87 -14.53
N ARG A 70 -1.97 -9.09 -14.02
CA ARG A 70 -0.80 -9.97 -14.23
C ARG A 70 -0.56 -10.24 -15.70
N THR A 71 -1.62 -10.53 -16.46
CA THR A 71 -1.52 -10.73 -17.92
C THR A 71 -1.00 -9.48 -18.64
N ARG A 72 -1.42 -8.28 -18.21
CA ARG A 72 -0.87 -7.02 -18.73
C ARG A 72 0.60 -6.87 -18.38
N MET A 73 0.99 -7.11 -17.12
CA MET A 73 2.39 -7.00 -16.68
C MET A 73 3.33 -7.97 -17.41
N ILE A 74 2.89 -9.20 -17.66
CA ILE A 74 3.64 -10.18 -18.48
C ILE A 74 3.85 -9.66 -19.90
N ARG A 75 2.82 -9.04 -20.50
CA ARG A 75 2.92 -8.42 -21.84
C ARG A 75 3.92 -7.25 -21.85
N ASP A 76 4.01 -6.52 -20.75
CA ASP A 76 4.95 -5.43 -20.55
C ASP A 76 6.37 -5.94 -20.16
N ASN A 77 6.63 -7.25 -20.30
CA ASN A 77 7.89 -7.94 -19.99
C ASN A 77 8.32 -7.83 -18.52
N VAL A 78 7.35 -7.74 -17.60
CA VAL A 78 7.65 -7.84 -16.17
C VAL A 78 7.88 -9.30 -15.79
N ASP A 79 9.02 -9.55 -15.13
CA ASP A 79 9.26 -10.83 -14.48
C ASP A 79 8.38 -10.98 -13.23
N MET A 80 7.41 -11.89 -13.31
CA MET A 80 6.43 -12.12 -12.25
C MET A 80 7.04 -12.77 -11.01
N ASP A 81 8.12 -13.56 -11.14
CA ASP A 81 8.79 -14.16 -9.98
C ASP A 81 9.51 -13.08 -9.17
N SER A 82 10.21 -12.17 -9.85
CA SER A 82 10.81 -10.99 -9.23
C SER A 82 9.77 -10.04 -8.63
N PHE A 83 8.62 -9.88 -9.28
CA PHE A 83 7.52 -9.05 -8.76
C PHE A 83 6.92 -9.66 -7.48
N ASP A 84 6.59 -10.96 -7.49
CA ASP A 84 6.03 -11.64 -6.34
C ASP A 84 7.04 -11.68 -5.17
N ALA A 85 8.33 -11.84 -5.45
CA ALA A 85 9.39 -11.72 -4.44
C ALA A 85 9.47 -10.30 -3.85
N PHE A 86 9.32 -9.27 -4.67
CA PHE A 86 9.25 -7.88 -4.20
C PHE A 86 8.03 -7.65 -3.30
N VAL A 87 6.84 -8.09 -3.72
CA VAL A 87 5.62 -7.98 -2.91
C VAL A 87 5.79 -8.68 -1.57
N ARG A 88 6.35 -9.90 -1.55
CA ARG A 88 6.68 -10.60 -0.30
C ARG A 88 7.61 -9.78 0.58
N SER A 89 8.68 -9.20 0.03
CA SER A 89 9.61 -8.37 0.80
C SER A 89 8.94 -7.14 1.44
N VAL A 90 7.97 -6.52 0.76
CA VAL A 90 7.20 -5.38 1.29
C VAL A 90 6.30 -5.86 2.42
N VAL A 91 5.56 -6.96 2.21
CA VAL A 91 4.67 -7.55 3.23
C VAL A 91 5.48 -7.97 4.46
N ASP A 92 6.60 -8.66 4.29
CA ASP A 92 7.49 -9.07 5.36
C ASP A 92 8.02 -7.87 6.15
N ARG A 93 8.33 -6.75 5.48
CA ARG A 93 8.76 -5.51 6.15
C ARG A 93 7.65 -4.88 6.99
N ILE A 94 6.41 -4.93 6.52
CA ILE A 94 5.22 -4.44 7.24
C ILE A 94 4.92 -5.34 8.45
N THR A 95 5.01 -6.66 8.30
CA THR A 95 4.63 -7.62 9.35
C THR A 95 5.73 -7.81 10.41
N SER A 96 7.01 -7.80 10.03
CA SER A 96 8.14 -7.95 10.95
C SER A 96 8.41 -6.72 11.82
N ARG A 97 7.92 -5.54 11.39
CA ARG A 97 8.00 -4.28 12.13
C ARG A 97 6.62 -3.63 12.16
N PRO A 98 5.69 -4.12 13.01
CA PRO A 98 4.36 -3.55 13.08
C PRO A 98 4.47 -2.07 13.42
N PHE A 99 4.16 -1.22 12.45
CA PHE A 99 4.07 0.21 12.63
C PHE A 99 2.91 0.50 13.59
N HIS A 100 3.14 1.33 14.60
CA HIS A 100 2.07 1.73 15.51
C HIS A 100 1.11 2.65 14.74
N VAL A 101 -0.08 2.14 14.39
CA VAL A 101 -1.07 2.85 13.55
C VAL A 101 -1.68 4.09 14.24
N LEU A 102 -1.38 4.32 15.52
CA LEU A 102 -1.84 5.50 16.26
C LEU A 102 -0.73 5.96 17.20
N GLY A 103 0.04 6.98 16.80
CA GLY A 103 0.72 7.82 17.78
C GLY A 103 -0.32 8.43 18.74
N LYS A 104 0.07 8.80 19.97
CA LYS A 104 -0.83 9.43 20.96
C LYS A 104 -1.77 10.41 20.26
N LYS A 105 -3.09 10.21 20.37
CA LYS A 105 -4.11 11.17 19.88
C LYS A 105 -3.71 12.55 20.36
N ILE A 106 -3.27 13.41 19.45
CA ILE A 106 -3.05 14.82 19.76
C ILE A 106 -4.46 15.40 19.79
N SER A 107 -4.97 15.66 21.00
CA SER A 107 -6.19 16.42 21.19
C SER A 107 -6.06 17.72 20.41
N LEU A 108 -7.02 18.02 19.53
CA LEU A 108 -7.12 19.34 18.92
C LEU A 108 -7.05 20.40 20.03
N PRO A 109 -6.26 21.48 19.89
CA PRO A 109 -6.30 22.57 20.85
C PRO A 109 -7.75 23.06 20.93
N LYS A 110 -8.31 23.06 22.14
CA LYS A 110 -9.62 23.66 22.38
C LYS A 110 -9.51 25.12 21.94
N GLY A 111 -10.23 25.47 20.88
CA GLY A 111 -10.32 26.85 20.40
C GLY A 111 -10.77 27.76 21.56
N TYR A 112 -10.15 28.94 21.58
CA TYR A 112 -10.47 30.06 22.46
C TYR A 112 -11.89 30.58 22.25
#